data_AF-A0A1X1K6U8-F1
#
_entry.id   AF-A0A1X1K6U8-F1
#
_cell.length_a   1.000
_cell.length_b   1.000
_cell.length_c   1.000
_cell.angle_alpha   90.00
_cell.angle_beta   90.00
_cell.angle_gamma   90.00
#
_symmetry.space_group_name_H-M   'P 1'
#
loop_
_entity.id
_entity.type
_entity.pdbx_description
1 polymer ?
#
loop_
_entity_poly.entity_id
_entity_poly.type
_entity_poly.pdbx_seq_one_letter_code
_entity_poly.pdbx_strand_id
1 'polypeptide(L)'
;MFYQLTNDNWISIGGIIVDSMAIIVSISIAIWVTRRAFKDNLKQHLFEKRMILYSDFILPLEYLLANHTISNLKKQHKAIDEIITKLYFLSNNEIHSLAIEFIKELEDTIKKVEVGKIQEDNQKLISICRVLSEAMKWEKEYFNDITPSKMKEIKKKYNMA
;
A
#
# COMPACT_ATOMS: atom_id res chain seq x y z
N MET A 1 49.76 -39.35 -32.33
CA MET A 1 49.38 -40.16 -31.17
C MET A 1 48.00 -39.70 -30.72
N PHE A 2 46.94 -40.38 -31.17
CA PHE A 2 45.57 -40.04 -30.80
C PHE A 2 45.27 -40.68 -29.43
N TYR A 3 44.99 -39.87 -28.42
CA TYR A 3 44.49 -40.37 -27.14
C TYR A 3 43.07 -40.91 -27.37
N GLN A 4 42.90 -42.23 -27.45
CA GLN A 4 41.60 -42.86 -27.33
C GLN A 4 41.19 -42.82 -25.86
N LEU A 5 40.27 -41.91 -25.52
CA LEU A 5 39.57 -41.91 -24.25
C LEU A 5 38.79 -43.24 -24.13
N THR A 6 39.11 -44.07 -23.14
CA THR A 6 38.37 -45.29 -22.81
C THR A 6 36.96 -44.94 -22.31
N ASN A 7 36.00 -45.86 -22.46
CA ASN A 7 34.61 -45.67 -21.99
C ASN A 7 34.54 -45.20 -20.52
N ASP A 8 35.46 -45.65 -19.67
CA ASP A 8 35.52 -45.26 -18.25
C ASP A 8 35.84 -43.78 -18.06
N ASN A 9 36.67 -43.18 -18.93
CA ASN A 9 36.96 -41.74 -18.88
C ASN A 9 35.76 -40.90 -19.33
N TRP A 10 34.97 -41.39 -20.30
CA TRP A 10 33.74 -40.72 -20.72
C TRP A 10 32.66 -40.74 -19.65
N ILE A 11 32.51 -41.86 -18.92
CA ILE A 11 31.58 -41.99 -17.80
C ILE A 11 32.00 -41.09 -16.63
N SER A 12 33.30 -41.04 -16.32
CA SER A 12 33.84 -40.17 -15.27
C SER A 12 33.65 -38.68 -15.58
N ILE A 13 33.94 -38.25 -16.83
CA ILE A 13 33.70 -36.87 -17.29
C ILE A 13 32.21 -36.53 -17.27
N GLY A 14 31.35 -37.47 -17.70
CA GLY A 14 29.89 -37.31 -17.64
C GLY A 14 29.37 -37.13 -16.21
N GLY A 15 29.88 -37.90 -15.25
CA GLY A 15 29.55 -37.76 -13.83
C GLY A 15 29.92 -36.39 -13.26
N ILE A 16 31.14 -35.90 -13.56
CA ILE A 16 31.60 -34.57 -13.13
C ILE A 16 30.70 -33.45 -13.67
N ILE A 17 30.26 -33.56 -14.94
CA ILE A 17 29.38 -32.56 -15.56
C ILE A 17 28.00 -32.57 -14.90
N VAL A 18 27.41 -33.75 -14.67
CA VAL A 18 26.10 -33.89 -14.03
C VAL A 18 26.12 -33.36 -12.60
N ASP A 19 27.16 -33.69 -11.82
CA ASP A 19 27.34 -33.19 -10.46
C ASP A 19 27.51 -31.67 -10.45
N SER A 20 28.29 -31.12 -11.38
CA SER A 20 28.46 -29.67 -11.53
C SER A 20 27.14 -28.97 -11.88
N MET A 21 26.33 -29.55 -12.77
CA MET A 21 25.00 -29.03 -13.09
C MET A 21 24.04 -29.11 -11.89
N ALA A 22 24.07 -30.20 -11.13
CA ALA A 22 23.26 -30.37 -9.93
C ALA A 22 23.60 -29.31 -8.86
N ILE A 23 24.88 -28.99 -8.70
CA ILE A 23 25.34 -27.91 -7.81
C ILE A 23 24.79 -26.55 -8.27
N ILE A 24 24.89 -26.22 -9.57
CA ILE A 24 24.39 -24.95 -10.12
C ILE A 24 22.88 -24.81 -9.96
N VAL A 25 22.12 -25.87 -10.23
CA VAL A 25 20.66 -25.89 -10.05
C VAL A 25 20.30 -25.69 -8.58
N SER A 26 20.99 -26.38 -7.68
CA SER A 26 20.77 -26.25 -6.23
C SER A 26 21.01 -24.84 -5.72
N ILE A 27 22.12 -24.20 -6.14
CA ILE A 27 22.43 -22.80 -5.81
C ILE A 27 21.36 -21.86 -6.38
N SER A 28 20.92 -22.10 -7.63
CA SER A 28 19.90 -21.27 -8.28
C SER A 28 18.56 -21.32 -7.54
N ILE A 29 18.14 -22.51 -7.10
CA ILE A 29 16.94 -22.71 -6.28
C ILE A 29 17.10 -22.02 -4.93
N ALA A 30 18.25 -22.18 -4.25
CA ALA A 30 18.52 -21.53 -2.97
C ALA A 30 18.45 -19.99 -3.08
N ILE A 31 19.03 -19.41 -4.13
CA ILE A 31 18.95 -17.96 -4.42
C ILE A 31 17.50 -17.55 -4.65
N TRP A 32 16.74 -18.31 -5.45
CA TRP A 32 15.33 -18.00 -5.74
C TRP A 32 14.46 -18.06 -4.49
N VAL A 33 14.59 -19.12 -3.67
CA VAL A 33 13.88 -19.28 -2.40
C VAL A 33 14.21 -18.14 -1.45
N THR A 34 15.51 -17.78 -1.31
CA THR A 34 15.95 -16.69 -0.44
C THR A 34 15.41 -15.34 -0.91
N ARG A 35 15.47 -15.06 -2.22
CA ARG A 35 14.88 -13.84 -2.82
C ARG A 35 13.38 -13.77 -2.61
N ARG A 36 12.67 -14.88 -2.77
CA ARG A 36 11.23 -14.97 -2.54
C ARG A 36 10.90 -14.72 -1.07
N ALA A 37 11.57 -15.41 -0.15
CA ALA A 37 11.39 -15.20 1.29
C ALA A 37 11.69 -13.75 1.72
N PHE A 38 12.75 -13.14 1.19
CA PHE A 38 13.05 -11.74 1.42
C PHE A 38 11.95 -10.81 0.89
N LYS A 39 11.46 -11.06 -0.33
CA LYS A 39 10.37 -10.29 -0.93
C LYS A 39 9.07 -10.42 -0.15
N ASP A 40 8.74 -11.62 0.31
CA ASP A 40 7.54 -11.89 1.10
C ASP A 40 7.65 -11.20 2.47
N ASN A 41 8.82 -11.27 3.12
CA ASN A 41 9.08 -10.57 4.38
C ASN A 41 9.04 -9.04 4.21
N LEU A 42 9.61 -8.50 3.13
CA LEU A 42 9.53 -7.08 2.82
C LEU A 42 8.09 -6.64 2.59
N LYS A 43 7.31 -7.43 1.83
CA LYS A 43 5.88 -7.15 1.59
C LYS A 43 5.09 -7.15 2.90
N GLN A 44 5.32 -8.14 3.76
CA GLN A 44 4.69 -8.21 5.08
C GLN A 44 5.07 -7.01 5.95
N HIS A 45 6.36 -6.68 6.04
CA HIS A 45 6.82 -5.54 6.82
C HIS A 45 6.23 -4.22 6.32
N LEU A 46 6.19 -4.00 5.00
CA LEU A 46 5.55 -2.80 4.43
C LEU A 46 4.06 -2.74 4.73
N PHE A 47 3.36 -3.88 4.66
CA PHE A 47 1.95 -3.97 5.03
C PHE A 47 1.73 -3.65 6.51
N GLU A 48 2.55 -4.18 7.42
CA GLU A 48 2.49 -3.87 8.85
C GLU A 48 2.69 -2.38 9.12
N LYS A 49 3.69 -1.75 8.47
CA LYS A 49 3.91 -0.29 8.56
C LYS A 49 2.73 0.50 8.02
N ARG A 50 2.10 0.04 6.94
CA ARG A 50 0.89 0.63 6.37
C ARG A 50 -0.29 0.53 7.33
N MET A 51 -0.49 -0.60 8.02
CA MET A 51 -1.56 -0.77 9.00
C MET A 51 -1.40 0.15 10.21
N ILE A 52 -0.17 0.36 10.68
CA ILE A 52 0.12 1.34 11.73
C ILE A 52 -0.27 2.74 11.24
N LEU A 53 0.15 3.09 10.02
CA LEU A 53 -0.20 4.39 9.44
C LEU A 53 -1.72 4.58 9.27
N TYR A 54 -2.45 3.53 8.88
CA TYR A 54 -3.91 3.57 8.80
C TYR A 54 -4.55 3.76 10.17
N SER A 55 -4.02 3.12 11.22
CA SER A 55 -4.46 3.34 12.59
C SER A 55 -4.28 4.80 13.02
N ASP A 56 -3.14 5.40 12.70
CA ASP A 56 -2.84 6.81 12.99
C ASP A 56 -3.75 7.75 12.18
N PHE A 57 -4.20 7.33 10.99
CA PHE A 57 -5.03 8.13 10.10
C PHE A 57 -6.53 8.07 10.42
N ILE A 58 -7.03 6.94 10.92
CA ILE A 58 -8.45 6.76 11.25
C ILE A 58 -8.91 7.75 12.32
N LEU A 59 -8.10 7.98 13.36
CA LEU A 59 -8.48 8.88 14.46
C LEU A 59 -8.76 10.32 13.98
N PRO A 60 -7.87 10.99 13.22
CA PRO A 60 -8.17 12.27 12.59
C PRO A 60 -9.44 12.26 11.72
N LEU A 61 -9.67 11.19 10.95
CA LEU A 61 -10.86 11.07 10.11
C LEU A 61 -12.15 10.97 10.94
N GLU A 62 -12.16 10.17 12.00
CA GLU A 62 -13.30 10.04 12.92
C GLU A 62 -13.59 11.37 13.64
N TYR A 63 -12.53 12.08 14.08
CA TYR A 63 -12.68 13.41 14.68
C TYR A 63 -13.27 14.41 13.70
N LEU A 64 -12.87 14.35 12.42
CA LEU A 64 -13.45 15.19 11.39
C LEU A 64 -14.91 14.85 11.10
N LEU A 65 -15.27 13.57 11.12
CA LEU A 65 -16.67 13.13 10.96
C LEU A 65 -17.56 13.56 12.14
N ALA A 66 -17.00 13.63 13.35
CA ALA A 66 -17.76 13.96 14.56
C ALA A 66 -17.87 15.46 14.83
N ASN A 67 -16.91 16.29 14.38
CA ASN A 67 -16.88 17.71 14.73
C ASN A 67 -16.26 18.58 13.61
N HIS A 68 -17.05 19.53 13.10
CA HIS A 68 -16.66 20.38 11.96
C HIS A 68 -16.28 21.82 12.36
N THR A 69 -15.90 22.09 13.62
CA THR A 69 -15.41 23.43 13.98
C THR A 69 -14.10 23.77 13.26
N ILE A 70 -13.91 25.06 12.91
CA ILE A 70 -12.68 25.55 12.25
C ILE A 70 -11.42 25.14 13.02
N SER A 71 -11.45 25.25 14.35
CA SER A 71 -10.32 24.89 15.20
C SER A 71 -9.98 23.40 15.11
N ASN A 72 -10.98 22.52 14.99
CA ASN A 72 -10.76 21.10 14.75
C ASN A 72 -10.22 20.85 13.34
N LEU A 73 -10.83 21.44 12.31
CA LEU A 73 -10.40 21.29 10.91
C LEU A 73 -8.92 21.64 10.73
N LYS A 74 -8.46 22.78 11.28
CA LYS A 74 -7.05 23.20 11.23
C LYS A 74 -6.12 22.25 11.99
N LYS A 75 -6.54 21.80 13.18
CA LYS A 75 -5.74 20.87 13.99
C LYS A 75 -5.55 19.53 13.28
N GLN A 76 -6.62 19.01 12.67
CA GLN A 76 -6.58 17.75 11.94
C GLN A 76 -5.84 17.87 10.61
N HIS A 77 -5.96 18.99 9.88
CA HIS A 77 -5.20 19.23 8.65
C HIS A 77 -3.69 19.03 8.85
N LYS A 78 -3.11 19.64 9.89
CA LYS A 78 -1.69 19.46 10.21
C LYS A 78 -1.32 18.00 10.51
N ALA A 79 -2.15 17.31 11.30
CA ALA A 79 -1.91 15.91 11.63
C ALA A 79 -2.00 14.99 10.39
N ILE A 80 -2.86 15.33 9.44
CA ILE A 80 -3.10 14.53 8.25
C ILE A 80 -2.03 14.77 7.18
N ASP A 81 -1.50 15.99 7.06
CA ASP A 81 -0.46 16.30 6.06
C ASP A 81 0.81 15.44 6.26
N GLU A 82 1.22 15.25 7.52
CA GLU A 82 2.32 14.35 7.88
C GLU A 82 2.04 12.88 7.52
N ILE A 83 0.77 12.46 7.59
CA ILE A 83 0.33 11.09 7.26
C ILE A 83 0.29 10.89 5.74
N ILE A 84 -0.16 11.88 4.96
CA ILE A 84 -0.23 11.79 3.49
C ILE A 84 1.15 11.60 2.88
N THR A 85 2.16 12.28 3.41
CA THR A 85 3.55 12.11 2.97
C THR A 85 4.03 10.67 3.16
N LYS A 86 3.65 10.03 4.27
CA LYS A 86 3.99 8.62 4.54
C LYS A 86 3.16 7.66 3.66
N LEU A 87 1.91 8.01 3.37
CA LEU A 87 1.03 7.23 2.49
C LEU A 87 1.61 7.10 1.08
N TYR A 88 2.32 8.12 0.57
CA TYR A 88 2.98 8.05 -0.73
C TYR A 88 3.91 6.83 -0.88
N PHE A 89 4.64 6.48 0.19
CA PHE A 89 5.61 5.38 0.17
C PHE A 89 5.01 4.02 0.52
N LEU A 90 3.97 4.01 1.35
CA LEU A 90 3.45 2.77 1.96
C LEU A 90 2.16 2.28 1.32
N SER A 91 1.31 3.19 0.83
CA SER A 91 0.01 2.86 0.26
C SER A 91 0.06 2.73 -1.26
N ASN A 92 -0.96 2.10 -1.83
CA ASN A 92 -1.08 2.04 -3.27
C ASN A 92 -1.58 3.38 -3.84
N ASN A 93 -1.55 3.49 -5.17
CA ASN A 93 -1.95 4.73 -5.86
C ASN A 93 -3.41 5.12 -5.60
N GLU A 94 -4.31 4.17 -5.42
CA GLU A 94 -5.74 4.42 -5.18
C GLU A 94 -5.95 5.13 -3.83
N ILE A 95 -5.38 4.59 -2.74
CA ILE A 95 -5.45 5.18 -1.41
C ILE A 95 -4.74 6.52 -1.38
N HIS A 96 -3.54 6.60 -1.97
CA HIS A 96 -2.77 7.84 -1.98
C HIS A 96 -3.51 8.95 -2.76
N SER A 97 -4.07 8.64 -3.93
CA SER A 97 -4.84 9.59 -4.71
C SER A 97 -6.08 10.09 -3.96
N LEU A 98 -6.77 9.20 -3.25
CA LEU A 98 -7.93 9.56 -2.44
C LEU A 98 -7.54 10.41 -1.22
N ALA A 99 -6.37 10.17 -0.62
CA ALA A 99 -5.83 10.98 0.46
C ALA A 99 -5.43 12.40 -0.01
N ILE A 100 -4.92 12.54 -1.24
CA ILE A 100 -4.70 13.84 -1.87
C ILE A 100 -6.02 14.56 -2.16
N GLU A 101 -7.03 13.83 -2.64
CA GLU A 101 -8.37 14.40 -2.84
C GLU A 101 -8.95 14.92 -1.52
N PHE A 102 -8.78 14.14 -0.46
CA PHE A 102 -9.19 14.48 0.90
C PHE A 102 -8.54 15.79 1.41
N ILE A 103 -7.21 15.93 1.32
CA ILE A 103 -6.54 17.11 1.88
C ILE A 103 -6.93 18.40 1.15
N LYS A 104 -7.10 18.31 -0.18
CA LYS A 104 -7.58 19.44 -0.98
C LYS A 104 -8.99 19.87 -0.57
N GLU A 105 -9.89 18.91 -0.40
CA GLU A 105 -11.25 19.21 0.04
C GLU A 105 -11.28 19.75 1.48
N LEU A 106 -10.39 19.24 2.36
CA LEU A 106 -10.24 19.76 3.71
C LEU A 106 -9.75 21.21 3.72
N GLU A 107 -8.75 21.55 2.90
CA GLU A 107 -8.24 22.92 2.74
C GLU A 107 -9.32 23.87 2.22
N ASP A 108 -10.06 23.44 1.20
CA ASP A 108 -11.14 24.23 0.63
C ASP A 108 -12.28 24.42 1.64
N THR A 109 -12.58 23.40 2.44
CA THR A 109 -13.54 23.47 3.54
C THR A 109 -13.09 24.48 4.59
N ILE A 110 -11.82 24.44 5.02
CA ILE A 110 -11.26 25.40 5.98
C ILE A 110 -11.43 26.84 5.47
N LYS A 111 -11.05 27.11 4.22
CA LYS A 111 -11.18 28.44 3.60
C LYS A 111 -12.63 28.93 3.57
N LYS A 112 -13.57 28.06 3.20
CA LYS A 112 -15.01 28.42 3.14
C LYS A 112 -15.54 28.82 4.51
N VAL A 113 -15.20 28.04 5.56
CA VAL A 113 -15.66 28.33 6.92
C VAL A 113 -15.00 29.59 7.49
N GLU A 114 -13.74 29.88 7.15
CA GLU A 114 -13.05 31.13 7.52
C GLU A 114 -13.69 32.39 6.93
N VAL A 115 -14.26 32.31 5.72
CA VAL A 115 -14.90 33.44 5.01
C VAL A 115 -16.31 33.73 5.56
N GLY A 116 -16.74 33.05 6.64
CA GLY A 116 -18.04 33.28 7.26
C GLY A 116 -19.21 32.68 6.47
N LYS A 117 -18.94 31.85 5.45
CA LYS A 117 -19.95 30.99 4.85
C LYS A 117 -20.26 29.87 5.83
N ILE A 118 -21.30 30.07 6.62
CA ILE A 118 -21.89 29.10 7.55
C ILE A 118 -22.00 27.74 6.86
N GLN A 119 -21.38 26.72 7.46
CA GLN A 119 -21.79 25.32 7.48
C GLN A 119 -22.31 24.76 6.14
N GLU A 120 -21.68 25.15 5.02
CA GLU A 120 -22.02 24.59 3.72
C GLU A 120 -21.71 23.09 3.75
N ASP A 121 -22.73 22.31 3.41
CA ASP A 121 -22.79 20.87 3.25
C ASP A 121 -21.41 20.21 3.00
N ASN A 122 -20.73 19.79 4.07
CA ASN A 122 -19.46 19.06 4.02
C ASN A 122 -19.63 17.62 3.50
N GLN A 123 -20.76 17.32 2.83
CA GLN A 123 -21.10 16.01 2.29
C GLN A 123 -19.96 15.40 1.48
N LYS A 124 -19.27 16.20 0.66
CA LYS A 124 -18.14 15.71 -0.13
C LYS A 124 -16.97 15.28 0.76
N LEU A 125 -16.56 16.10 1.73
CA LEU A 125 -15.52 15.76 2.70
C LEU A 125 -15.89 14.50 3.50
N ILE A 126 -17.14 14.42 3.96
CA ILE A 126 -17.67 13.27 4.70
C ILE A 126 -17.65 12.01 3.84
N SER A 127 -18.06 12.10 2.57
CA SER A 127 -18.00 10.98 1.63
C SER A 127 -16.55 10.52 1.41
N ILE A 128 -15.60 11.44 1.23
CA ILE A 128 -14.19 11.09 1.08
C ILE A 128 -13.67 10.37 2.34
N CYS A 129 -13.98 10.87 3.54
CA CYS A 129 -13.61 10.21 4.80
C CYS A 129 -14.16 8.77 4.89
N ARG A 130 -15.40 8.56 4.48
CA ARG A 130 -16.06 7.24 4.48
C ARG A 130 -15.42 6.29 3.48
N VAL A 131 -15.13 6.75 2.25
CA VAL A 131 -14.44 5.95 1.24
C VAL A 131 -13.03 5.57 1.73
N LEU A 132 -12.27 6.52 2.30
CA LEU A 132 -10.94 6.24 2.87
C LEU A 132 -11.02 5.18 3.96
N SER A 133 -11.96 5.33 4.90
CA SER A 133 -12.14 4.41 6.02
C SER A 133 -12.50 3.01 5.55
N GLU A 134 -13.44 2.87 4.61
CA GLU A 134 -13.85 1.58 4.07
C GLU A 134 -12.75 0.93 3.22
N ALA A 135 -11.99 1.72 2.45
CA ALA A 135 -10.89 1.21 1.65
C ALA A 135 -9.73 0.69 2.54
N MET A 136 -9.34 1.44 3.57
CA MET A 136 -8.35 1.00 4.55
C MET A 136 -8.79 -0.25 5.31
N LYS A 137 -10.07 -0.31 5.71
CA LYS A 137 -10.66 -1.49 6.35
C LYS A 137 -10.60 -2.71 5.43
N TRP A 138 -10.92 -2.54 4.15
CA TRP A 138 -10.84 -3.62 3.17
C TRP A 138 -9.40 -4.13 3.02
N GLU A 139 -8.40 -3.26 2.86
CA GLU A 139 -7.00 -3.70 2.74
C GLU A 139 -6.53 -4.48 3.97
N LYS A 140 -6.97 -4.05 5.17
CA LYS A 140 -6.70 -4.74 6.43
C LYS A 140 -7.31 -6.14 6.45
N GLU A 141 -8.57 -6.28 6.05
CA GLU A 141 -9.31 -7.55 6.08
C GLU A 141 -8.74 -8.58 5.09
N TYR A 142 -8.32 -8.14 3.91
CA TYR A 142 -7.88 -9.03 2.84
C TYR A 142 -6.36 -9.15 2.72
N PHE A 143 -5.60 -8.43 3.56
CA PHE A 143 -4.12 -8.40 3.52
C PHE A 143 -3.58 -8.11 2.12
N ASN A 144 -4.22 -7.18 1.41
CA ASN A 144 -3.92 -6.91 0.01
C ASN A 144 -4.16 -5.45 -0.36
N ASP A 145 -3.53 -5.01 -1.44
CA ASP A 145 -3.73 -3.67 -1.99
C ASP A 145 -5.11 -3.58 -2.63
N ILE A 146 -5.81 -2.48 -2.38
CA ILE A 146 -7.15 -2.27 -2.96
C ILE A 146 -7.04 -2.13 -4.48
N THR A 147 -7.90 -2.84 -5.21
CA THR A 147 -7.91 -2.74 -6.67
C THR A 147 -8.72 -1.54 -7.15
N PRO A 148 -8.47 -1.02 -8.37
CA PRO A 148 -9.27 0.06 -8.94
C PRO A 148 -10.76 -0.29 -9.04
N SER A 149 -11.09 -1.55 -9.35
CA SER A 149 -12.47 -2.02 -9.41
C SER A 149 -13.14 -1.98 -8.03
N LYS A 150 -12.43 -2.37 -6.97
CA LYS A 150 -12.94 -2.32 -5.60
C LYS A 150 -13.07 -0.88 -5.11
N MET A 151 -12.10 -0.02 -5.41
CA MET A 151 -12.17 1.42 -5.10
C MET A 151 -13.41 2.05 -5.76
N LYS A 152 -13.67 1.74 -7.03
CA LYS A 152 -14.87 2.21 -7.75
C LYS A 152 -16.18 1.70 -7.12
N GLU A 153 -16.21 0.46 -6.64
CA GLU A 153 -17.35 -0.09 -5.90
C GLU A 153 -17.61 0.70 -4.62
N ILE A 154 -16.57 0.98 -3.82
CA ILE A 154 -16.68 1.75 -2.57
C ILE A 154 -17.12 3.19 -2.86
N LYS A 155 -16.50 3.87 -3.84
CA LYS A 155 -16.88 5.25 -4.23
C LYS A 155 -18.35 5.36 -4.61
N LYS A 156 -18.91 4.37 -5.32
CA LYS A 156 -20.34 4.33 -5.67
C LYS A 156 -21.25 4.28 -4.45
N LYS A 157 -20.88 3.57 -3.38
CA LYS A 157 -21.68 3.48 -2.15
C LYS A 157 -21.86 4.84 -1.46
N TYR A 158 -20.91 5.75 -1.66
CA TYR A 158 -20.90 7.07 -1.02
C TYR A 158 -21.09 8.22 -2.03
N ASN A 159 -21.68 7.93 -3.19
CA ASN A 159 -22.01 8.92 -4.22
C ASN A 159 -20.81 9.74 -4.74
N MET A 160 -19.62 9.13 -4.81
CA MET A 160 -18.39 9.75 -5.36
C MET A 160 -18.03 9.22 -6.76
N ALA A 161 -19.05 8.83 -7.55
CA ALA A 161 -18.89 8.12 -8.81
C ALA A 161 -18.25 8.96 -9.93
#